data_AF-A0A0W0V8N0-F1
#
_entry.id   AF-A0A0W0V8N0-F1
#
_cell.length_a   1.000
_cell.length_b   1.000
_cell.length_c   1.000
_cell.angle_alpha   90.00
_cell.angle_beta   90.00
_cell.angle_gamma   90.00
#
_symmetry.space_group_name_H-M   'P 1'
#
loop_
_entity.id
_entity.type
_entity.pdbx_description
1 polymer ?
#
loop_
_entity_poly.entity_id
_entity_poly.type
_entity_poly.pdbx_seq_one_letter_code
_entity_poly.pdbx_strand_id
1 'polypeptide(L)'
;MTRLQETIQSLCEIILSYGQSQPEQGSKESWRNLNIEALLKNSNREIFETLQTVINDSTRNYTDRQNLMDYFLFNYMKLKPLVDQPRPLSPTEIEGVSQDLKILIQVASNLLKTSHNNELTIVYDGKSEKLIGCTRGLLKRYTLSNSGQLIERLLLQPLSLTDYSEKSITSLIDRLINEHQQQFSEQKNEALKQENELLKQKNDALAQENEEMIKRVHRLEEEVKLLKYEKQELEEEKKSVYENKPKQEEEKQFLLDEIENLMSALARAKEEHERQLAELQSERNDLKQKVVELRYMTTPIIRGTLGHRATVGYHPFFNAGLGALLKEKSLDSTPETNSANHPD
;
A
#
# COMPACT_ATOMS: atom_id res chain seq x y z
N MET A 1 -29.40 16.66 -5.01
CA MET A 1 -30.76 16.23 -5.40
C MET A 1 -31.09 16.96 -6.68
N THR A 2 -31.69 16.29 -7.66
CA THR A 2 -32.05 16.94 -8.94
C THR A 2 -33.36 17.72 -8.79
N ARG A 3 -33.57 18.73 -9.64
CA ARG A 3 -34.84 19.47 -9.70
C ARG A 3 -36.04 18.56 -10.01
N LEU A 4 -35.81 17.50 -10.78
CA LEU A 4 -36.82 16.46 -11.01
C LEU A 4 -37.21 15.77 -9.69
N GLN A 5 -36.24 15.33 -8.88
CA GLN A 5 -36.50 14.72 -7.58
C GLN A 5 -37.21 15.70 -6.61
N GLU A 6 -36.80 16.96 -6.60
CA GLU A 6 -37.46 18.02 -5.80
C GLU A 6 -38.92 18.20 -6.22
N THR A 7 -39.19 18.18 -7.54
CA THR A 7 -40.56 18.26 -8.07
C THR A 7 -41.41 17.08 -7.58
N ILE A 8 -40.88 15.85 -7.59
CA ILE A 8 -41.59 14.69 -7.06
C ILE A 8 -41.78 14.80 -5.55
N GLN A 9 -40.75 15.24 -4.81
CA GLN A 9 -40.81 15.45 -3.37
C GLN A 9 -41.89 16.46 -2.96
N SER A 10 -42.14 17.49 -3.77
CA SER A 10 -43.18 18.48 -3.49
C SER A 10 -44.58 17.86 -3.32
N LEU A 11 -44.85 16.71 -3.95
CA LEU A 11 -46.13 16.00 -3.80
C LEU A 11 -46.32 15.45 -2.39
N CYS A 12 -45.26 14.89 -1.82
CA CYS A 12 -45.22 14.46 -0.43
C CYS A 12 -45.36 15.69 0.50
N GLU A 13 -44.67 16.78 0.19
CA GLU A 13 -44.74 18.02 0.98
C GLU A 13 -46.13 18.64 0.98
N ILE A 14 -46.85 18.60 -0.14
CA ILE A 14 -48.24 19.07 -0.24
C ILE A 14 -49.15 18.28 0.70
N ILE A 15 -49.03 16.94 0.70
CA ILE A 15 -49.85 16.07 1.56
C ILE A 15 -49.56 16.37 3.04
N LEU A 16 -48.28 16.42 3.43
CA LEU A 16 -47.87 16.71 4.81
C LEU A 16 -48.32 18.10 5.25
N SER A 17 -48.04 19.13 4.44
CA SER A 17 -48.41 20.51 4.74
C SER A 17 -49.92 20.68 4.83
N TYR A 18 -50.67 20.00 3.97
CA TYR A 18 -52.12 20.00 4.04
C TYR A 18 -52.60 19.40 5.36
N GLY A 19 -52.07 18.24 5.76
CA GLY A 19 -52.38 17.61 7.04
C GLY A 19 -52.06 18.49 8.24
N GLN A 20 -50.88 19.12 8.26
CA GLN A 20 -50.42 20.00 9.33
C GLN A 20 -51.27 21.27 9.46
N SER A 21 -51.81 21.76 8.36
CA SER A 21 -52.68 22.94 8.34
C SER A 21 -54.11 22.69 8.82
N GLN A 22 -54.55 21.42 8.96
CA GLN A 22 -55.88 21.11 9.45
C GLN A 22 -55.96 21.26 10.98
N PRO A 23 -57.06 21.82 11.52
CA PRO A 23 -57.25 21.95 12.96
C PRO A 23 -57.13 20.60 13.67
N GLU A 24 -56.67 20.59 14.93
CA GLU A 24 -56.52 19.36 15.73
C GLU A 24 -57.86 18.65 15.86
N GLN A 25 -57.98 17.52 15.16
CA GLN A 25 -59.19 16.68 15.16
C GLN A 25 -58.90 15.30 15.75
N GLY A 26 -58.22 15.28 16.90
CA GLY A 26 -58.01 14.08 17.71
C GLY A 26 -57.05 13.04 17.14
N SER A 27 -56.27 13.37 16.11
CA SER A 27 -55.21 12.50 15.57
C SER A 27 -54.01 12.45 16.52
N LYS A 28 -53.40 11.27 16.69
CA LYS A 28 -52.16 11.07 17.45
C LYS A 28 -51.09 12.06 16.97
N GLU A 29 -50.41 12.74 17.90
CA GLU A 29 -49.39 13.77 17.69
C GLU A 29 -48.22 13.37 16.74
N SER A 30 -48.08 12.09 16.42
CA SER A 30 -46.88 11.50 15.82
C SER A 30 -46.48 12.04 14.44
N TRP A 31 -47.43 12.42 13.57
CA TRP A 31 -47.09 12.88 12.22
C TRP A 31 -47.13 14.41 12.04
N ARG A 32 -47.70 15.17 12.99
CA ARG A 32 -47.80 16.64 12.88
C ARG A 32 -46.45 17.34 12.94
N ASN A 33 -45.52 16.79 13.71
CA ASN A 33 -44.15 17.30 13.84
C ASN A 33 -43.17 16.61 12.88
N LEU A 34 -43.67 15.81 11.93
CA LEU A 34 -42.84 15.08 10.99
C LEU A 34 -42.16 16.05 10.03
N ASN A 35 -40.83 16.03 10.00
CA ASN A 35 -40.04 16.70 8.98
C ASN A 35 -40.01 15.82 7.71
N ILE A 36 -40.21 16.44 6.53
CA ILE A 36 -40.11 15.76 5.24
C ILE A 36 -38.76 15.04 5.06
N GLU A 37 -37.66 15.64 5.51
CA GLU A 37 -36.33 15.03 5.41
C GLU A 37 -36.21 13.75 6.26
N ALA A 38 -36.90 13.68 7.39
CA ALA A 38 -36.95 12.50 8.22
C ALA A 38 -37.80 11.40 7.57
N LEU A 39 -38.93 11.78 6.96
CA LEU A 39 -39.81 10.84 6.26
C LEU A 39 -39.11 10.21 5.05
N LEU A 40 -38.36 11.00 4.27
CA LEU A 40 -37.71 10.52 3.04
C LEU A 40 -36.57 9.54 3.29
N LYS A 41 -36.11 9.38 4.54
CA LYS A 41 -35.14 8.34 4.93
C LYS A 41 -35.78 6.98 5.14
N ASN A 42 -37.09 6.91 5.26
CA ASN A 42 -37.83 5.67 5.47
C ASN A 42 -37.98 4.89 4.15
N SER A 43 -38.39 3.63 4.25
CA SER A 43 -38.71 2.82 3.08
C SER A 43 -39.94 3.37 2.34
N ASN A 44 -40.05 3.13 1.02
CA ASN A 44 -41.21 3.56 0.23
C ASN A 44 -42.55 3.07 0.82
N ARG A 45 -42.55 1.88 1.45
CA ARG A 45 -43.72 1.34 2.13
C ARG A 45 -44.11 2.16 3.36
N GLU A 46 -43.15 2.48 4.23
CA GLU A 46 -43.40 3.30 5.42
C GLU A 46 -43.82 4.73 5.05
N ILE A 47 -43.25 5.28 3.98
CA ILE A 47 -43.68 6.58 3.45
C ILE A 47 -45.14 6.51 3.02
N PHE A 48 -45.52 5.49 2.25
CA PHE A 48 -46.91 5.28 1.83
C PHE A 48 -47.86 5.16 3.02
N GLU A 49 -47.54 4.29 3.99
CA GLU A 49 -48.38 4.07 5.18
C GLU A 49 -48.53 5.36 6.00
N THR A 50 -47.44 6.14 6.13
CA THR A 50 -47.46 7.44 6.82
C THR A 50 -48.32 8.45 6.08
N LEU A 51 -48.11 8.64 4.77
CA LEU A 51 -48.86 9.61 3.98
C LEU A 51 -50.35 9.23 3.91
N GLN A 52 -50.69 7.94 3.76
CA GLN A 52 -52.08 7.50 3.79
C GLN A 52 -52.74 7.80 5.15
N THR A 53 -52.01 7.64 6.25
CA THR A 53 -52.49 8.02 7.59
C THR A 53 -52.75 9.52 7.66
N VAL A 54 -51.82 10.34 7.17
CA VAL A 54 -51.98 11.80 7.10
C VAL A 54 -53.21 12.19 6.28
N ILE A 55 -53.43 11.56 5.13
CA ILE A 55 -54.60 11.80 4.27
C ILE A 55 -55.87 11.46 5.04
N ASN A 56 -56.00 10.23 5.53
CA ASN A 56 -57.20 9.75 6.22
C ASN A 56 -57.57 10.64 7.42
N ASP A 57 -56.58 11.03 8.23
CA ASP A 57 -56.80 11.88 9.40
C ASP A 57 -57.17 13.31 8.99
N SER A 58 -56.50 13.89 7.99
CA SER A 58 -56.69 15.28 7.57
C SER A 58 -57.94 15.51 6.71
N THR A 59 -58.46 14.49 6.03
CA THR A 59 -59.65 14.60 5.19
C THR A 59 -60.91 14.03 5.84
N ARG A 60 -60.84 13.55 7.09
CA ARG A 60 -61.97 12.95 7.82
C ARG A 60 -63.26 13.79 7.79
N ASN A 61 -63.13 15.12 7.93
CA ASN A 61 -64.25 16.07 7.86
C ASN A 61 -64.27 16.91 6.58
N TYR A 62 -63.37 16.61 5.64
CA TYR A 62 -63.19 17.31 4.36
C TYR A 62 -63.05 16.29 3.22
N THR A 63 -64.06 15.43 3.08
CA THR A 63 -64.07 14.30 2.12
C THR A 63 -63.80 14.74 0.69
N ASP A 64 -64.23 15.95 0.33
CA ASP A 64 -64.02 16.60 -0.97
C ASP A 64 -62.53 16.78 -1.36
N ARG A 65 -61.62 16.64 -0.40
CA ARG A 65 -60.16 16.76 -0.60
C ARG A 65 -59.43 15.42 -0.60
N GLN A 66 -60.09 14.33 -0.21
CA GLN A 66 -59.49 13.01 -0.16
C GLN A 66 -58.96 12.57 -1.53
N ASN A 67 -59.81 12.62 -2.57
CA ASN A 67 -59.42 12.27 -3.93
C ASN A 67 -58.22 13.07 -4.46
N LEU A 68 -58.10 14.34 -4.07
CA LEU A 68 -56.95 15.18 -4.47
C LEU A 68 -55.66 14.70 -3.80
N MET A 69 -55.71 14.38 -2.52
CA MET A 69 -54.52 13.91 -1.79
C MET A 69 -54.13 12.50 -2.22
N ASP A 70 -55.11 11.61 -2.46
CA ASP A 70 -54.88 10.27 -3.00
C ASP A 70 -54.27 10.35 -4.40
N TYR A 71 -54.70 11.30 -5.24
CA TYR A 71 -54.07 11.56 -6.53
C TYR A 71 -52.60 11.97 -6.40
N PHE A 72 -52.25 12.87 -5.47
CA PHE A 72 -50.85 13.23 -5.24
C PHE A 72 -50.04 12.07 -4.68
N LEU A 73 -50.60 11.27 -3.78
CA LEU A 73 -49.96 10.08 -3.24
C LEU A 73 -49.68 9.07 -4.36
N PHE A 74 -50.65 8.82 -5.24
CA PHE A 74 -50.49 7.94 -6.39
C PHE A 74 -49.32 8.39 -7.28
N ASN A 75 -49.29 9.66 -7.69
CA ASN A 75 -48.22 10.18 -8.55
C ASN A 75 -46.87 10.13 -7.86
N TYR A 76 -46.80 10.44 -6.57
CA TYR A 76 -45.59 10.31 -5.78
C TYR A 76 -45.08 8.87 -5.77
N MET A 77 -45.94 7.90 -5.46
CA MET A 77 -45.57 6.48 -5.40
C MET A 77 -45.19 5.91 -6.77
N LYS A 78 -45.77 6.42 -7.85
CA LYS A 78 -45.44 6.03 -9.21
C LYS A 78 -44.09 6.58 -9.66
N LEU A 79 -43.83 7.86 -9.39
CA LEU A 79 -42.66 8.57 -9.94
C LEU A 79 -41.42 8.48 -9.07
N LYS A 80 -41.56 8.45 -7.74
CA LYS A 80 -40.42 8.41 -6.81
C LYS A 80 -39.45 7.25 -7.07
N PRO A 81 -39.90 5.98 -7.23
CA PRO A 81 -38.98 4.88 -7.46
C PRO A 81 -38.17 5.02 -8.75
N LEU A 82 -38.73 5.71 -9.76
CA LEU A 82 -38.05 5.95 -11.03
C LEU A 82 -36.97 7.02 -10.89
N VAL A 83 -37.26 8.13 -10.20
CA VAL A 83 -36.31 9.25 -10.07
C VAL A 83 -35.23 9.04 -9.00
N ASP A 84 -35.41 8.09 -8.09
CA ASP A 84 -34.44 7.78 -7.04
C ASP A 84 -33.55 6.56 -7.36
N GLN A 85 -33.78 5.90 -8.48
CA GLN A 85 -32.97 4.75 -8.86
C GLN A 85 -31.51 5.18 -9.12
N PRO A 86 -30.52 4.32 -8.82
CA PRO A 86 -29.10 4.67 -8.95
C PRO A 86 -28.59 4.64 -10.41
N ARG A 87 -29.50 4.64 -11.38
CA ARG A 87 -29.18 4.53 -12.81
C ARG A 87 -29.94 5.55 -13.64
N PRO A 88 -29.42 5.92 -14.82
CA PRO A 88 -30.16 6.63 -15.85
C PRO A 88 -31.54 6.00 -16.13
N LEU A 89 -32.51 6.84 -16.48
CA LEU A 89 -33.82 6.39 -16.93
C LEU A 89 -33.67 5.77 -18.32
N SER A 90 -34.33 4.64 -18.56
CA SER A 90 -34.43 4.07 -19.90
C SER A 90 -35.32 4.95 -20.80
N PRO A 91 -35.23 4.83 -22.14
CA PRO A 91 -36.09 5.62 -23.03
C PRO A 91 -37.59 5.47 -22.75
N THR A 92 -38.03 4.25 -22.38
CA THR A 92 -39.43 3.97 -22.02
C THR A 92 -39.81 4.60 -20.67
N GLU A 93 -38.88 4.62 -19.71
CA GLU A 93 -39.09 5.29 -18.42
C GLU A 93 -39.15 6.80 -18.59
N ILE A 94 -38.31 7.37 -19.46
CA ILE A 94 -38.33 8.80 -19.81
C ILE A 94 -39.69 9.19 -20.38
N GLU A 95 -40.19 8.43 -21.35
CA GLU A 95 -41.50 8.68 -21.95
C GLU A 95 -42.62 8.61 -20.91
N GLY A 96 -42.61 7.59 -20.05
CA GLY A 96 -43.58 7.43 -18.96
C GLY A 96 -43.55 8.58 -17.96
N VAL A 97 -42.36 8.93 -17.44
CA VAL A 97 -42.18 10.04 -16.50
C VAL A 97 -42.60 11.35 -17.13
N SER A 98 -42.25 11.58 -18.40
CA SER A 98 -42.61 12.80 -19.12
C SER A 98 -44.13 12.96 -19.23
N GLN A 99 -44.82 11.89 -19.64
CA GLN A 99 -46.26 11.91 -19.79
C GLN A 99 -46.98 12.09 -18.45
N ASP A 100 -46.55 11.39 -17.40
CA ASP A 100 -47.14 11.50 -16.06
C ASP A 100 -46.98 12.90 -15.47
N LEU A 101 -45.78 13.49 -15.58
CA LEU A 101 -45.52 14.86 -15.13
C LEU A 101 -46.34 15.89 -15.90
N LYS A 102 -46.49 15.69 -17.21
CA LYS A 102 -47.30 16.57 -18.05
C LYS A 102 -48.74 16.58 -17.59
N ILE A 103 -49.32 15.41 -17.37
CA ILE A 103 -50.69 15.25 -16.87
C ILE A 103 -50.81 15.90 -15.48
N LEU A 104 -49.88 15.60 -14.57
CA LEU A 104 -49.86 16.14 -13.21
C LEU A 104 -49.85 17.68 -13.18
N ILE A 105 -48.95 18.31 -13.94
CA ILE A 105 -48.82 19.77 -14.01
C ILE A 105 -50.08 20.40 -14.63
N GLN A 106 -50.63 19.78 -15.68
CA GLN A 106 -51.87 20.24 -16.31
C GLN A 106 -53.06 20.15 -15.35
N VAL A 107 -53.21 19.03 -14.64
CA VAL A 107 -54.26 18.84 -13.62
C VAL A 107 -54.12 19.88 -12.51
N ALA A 108 -52.92 20.07 -11.97
CA ALA A 108 -52.64 21.08 -10.95
C ALA A 108 -52.99 22.49 -11.43
N SER A 109 -52.55 22.89 -12.63
CA SER A 109 -52.86 24.21 -13.21
C SER A 109 -54.36 24.41 -13.43
N ASN A 110 -55.06 23.39 -13.91
CA ASN A 110 -56.50 23.44 -14.13
C ASN A 110 -57.29 23.53 -12.82
N LEU A 111 -56.87 22.83 -11.77
CA LEU A 111 -57.49 22.91 -10.44
C LEU A 111 -57.43 24.32 -9.86
N LEU A 112 -56.30 25.03 -10.02
CA LEU A 112 -56.16 26.41 -9.54
C LEU A 112 -57.07 27.41 -10.26
N LYS A 113 -57.50 27.10 -11.49
CA LYS A 113 -58.43 27.91 -12.28
C LYS A 113 -59.89 27.49 -12.11
N THR A 114 -60.13 26.32 -11.51
CA THR A 114 -61.46 25.74 -11.35
C THR A 114 -62.09 26.22 -10.05
N SER A 115 -63.33 26.70 -10.14
CA SER A 115 -64.11 27.10 -8.97
C SER A 115 -64.31 25.93 -8.01
N HIS A 116 -64.33 26.21 -6.71
CA HIS A 116 -64.61 25.25 -5.64
C HIS A 116 -66.00 24.60 -5.73
N ASN A 117 -66.89 25.12 -6.59
CA ASN A 117 -68.21 24.54 -6.85
C ASN A 117 -68.21 23.64 -8.11
N ASN A 118 -67.08 23.55 -8.82
CA ASN A 118 -66.93 22.76 -10.03
C ASN A 118 -65.97 21.60 -9.77
N GLU A 119 -66.15 20.54 -10.56
CA GLU A 119 -65.34 19.33 -10.51
C GLU A 119 -64.49 19.22 -11.78
N LEU A 120 -63.24 18.78 -11.60
CA LEU A 120 -62.36 18.32 -12.66
C LEU A 120 -62.33 16.79 -12.63
N THR A 121 -62.75 16.14 -13.71
CA THR A 121 -62.64 14.68 -13.83
C THR A 121 -61.25 14.31 -14.32
N ILE A 122 -60.60 13.38 -13.62
CA ILE A 122 -59.29 12.84 -13.97
C ILE A 122 -59.34 11.32 -14.02
N VAL A 123 -58.39 10.72 -14.74
CA VAL A 123 -58.23 9.26 -14.80
C VAL A 123 -56.85 8.90 -14.29
N TYR A 124 -56.78 8.11 -13.22
CA TYR A 124 -55.54 7.55 -12.68
C TYR A 124 -55.82 6.20 -12.02
N ASP A 125 -54.82 5.33 -11.93
CA ASP A 125 -54.98 3.97 -11.37
C ASP A 125 -56.14 3.16 -12.02
N GLY A 126 -56.41 3.41 -13.31
CA GLY A 126 -57.54 2.80 -14.03
C GLY A 126 -58.93 3.26 -13.57
N LYS A 127 -59.02 4.28 -12.71
CA LYS A 127 -60.27 4.82 -12.15
C LYS A 127 -60.51 6.24 -12.64
N SER A 128 -61.79 6.59 -12.79
CA SER A 128 -62.23 7.95 -13.08
C SER A 128 -62.67 8.61 -11.77
N GLU A 129 -61.93 9.61 -11.34
CA GLU A 129 -62.16 10.32 -10.07
C GLU A 129 -62.48 11.79 -10.33
N LYS A 130 -63.18 12.41 -9.38
CA LYS A 130 -63.53 13.83 -9.43
C LYS A 130 -62.75 14.62 -8.39
N LEU A 131 -62.17 15.73 -8.84
CA LEU A 131 -61.42 16.66 -7.99
C LEU A 131 -62.13 18.01 -7.92
N ILE A 132 -62.40 18.48 -6.72
CA ILE A 132 -63.04 19.79 -6.51
C ILE A 132 -62.02 20.91 -6.80
N GLY A 133 -62.45 21.96 -7.51
CA GLY A 133 -61.60 23.11 -7.81
C GLY A 133 -61.04 23.85 -6.58
N CYS A 134 -60.00 24.66 -6.79
CA CYS A 134 -59.30 25.37 -5.72
C CYS A 134 -59.68 26.85 -5.58
N THR A 135 -60.42 27.43 -6.52
CA THR A 135 -60.75 28.86 -6.49
C THR A 135 -62.03 29.14 -5.69
N ARG A 136 -61.95 29.97 -4.65
CA ARG A 136 -63.10 30.40 -3.83
C ARG A 136 -63.56 31.82 -4.23
N GLY A 137 -64.87 32.07 -4.11
CA GLY A 137 -65.49 33.40 -4.28
C GLY A 137 -66.40 33.56 -5.51
N LEU A 138 -67.20 34.64 -5.51
CA LEU A 138 -68.03 35.11 -6.61
C LEU A 138 -67.64 36.56 -6.96
N LEU A 139 -67.34 36.81 -8.24
CA LEU A 139 -67.09 38.12 -8.87
C LEU A 139 -66.09 39.05 -8.13
N LYS A 140 -64.87 39.15 -8.68
CA LYS A 140 -63.80 40.15 -8.42
C LYS A 140 -62.87 39.94 -7.21
N ARG A 141 -63.04 38.92 -6.37
CA ARG A 141 -62.05 38.54 -5.32
C ARG A 141 -61.91 37.03 -5.23
N TYR A 142 -61.16 36.46 -6.16
CA TYR A 142 -60.83 35.04 -6.11
C TYR A 142 -59.69 34.80 -5.12
N THR A 143 -59.88 33.88 -4.17
CA THR A 143 -58.82 33.40 -3.30
C THR A 143 -58.67 31.90 -3.47
N LEU A 144 -57.44 31.40 -3.35
CA LEU A 144 -57.21 29.96 -3.39
C LEU A 144 -57.62 29.30 -2.07
N SER A 145 -58.18 28.10 -2.15
CA SER A 145 -58.30 27.20 -1.00
C SER A 145 -56.91 26.88 -0.45
N ASN A 146 -56.85 26.38 0.78
CA ASN A 146 -55.59 25.95 1.40
C ASN A 146 -54.81 24.95 0.52
N SER A 147 -55.49 23.92 -0.01
CA SER A 147 -54.88 23.00 -0.98
C SER A 147 -54.39 23.70 -2.24
N GLY A 148 -55.12 24.71 -2.74
CA GLY A 148 -54.69 25.50 -3.90
C GLY A 148 -53.44 26.32 -3.62
N GLN A 149 -53.34 26.96 -2.46
CA GLN A 149 -52.15 27.70 -2.04
C GLN A 149 -50.92 26.78 -1.93
N LEU A 150 -51.09 25.56 -1.40
CA LEU A 150 -50.01 24.58 -1.32
C LEU A 150 -49.57 24.10 -2.71
N ILE A 151 -50.51 23.78 -3.60
CA ILE A 151 -50.20 23.41 -4.99
C ILE A 151 -49.45 24.53 -5.70
N GLU A 152 -49.94 25.77 -5.59
CA GLU A 152 -49.30 26.92 -6.21
C GLU A 152 -47.88 27.11 -5.68
N ARG A 153 -47.70 27.16 -4.36
CA ARG A 153 -46.42 27.47 -3.71
C ARG A 153 -45.39 26.35 -3.83
N LEU A 154 -45.80 25.09 -3.65
CA LEU A 154 -44.87 23.96 -3.52
C LEU A 154 -44.63 23.23 -4.85
N LEU A 155 -45.64 23.16 -5.72
CA LEU A 155 -45.52 22.45 -7.00
C LEU A 155 -45.33 23.40 -8.18
N LEU A 156 -46.20 24.41 -8.35
CA LEU A 156 -46.24 25.16 -9.61
C LEU A 156 -45.28 26.37 -9.68
N GLN A 157 -45.21 27.19 -8.64
CA GLN A 157 -44.30 28.34 -8.58
C GLN A 157 -42.81 27.94 -8.73
N PRO A 158 -42.31 26.88 -8.10
CA PRO A 158 -40.90 26.45 -8.25
C PRO A 158 -40.53 26.06 -9.69
N LEU A 159 -41.52 25.65 -10.51
CA LEU A 159 -41.29 25.36 -11.93
C LEU A 159 -41.04 26.62 -12.76
N SER A 160 -41.39 27.80 -12.23
CA SER A 160 -41.14 29.11 -12.85
C SER A 160 -41.69 29.22 -14.28
N LEU A 161 -42.84 28.59 -14.55
CA LEU A 161 -43.51 28.68 -15.84
C LEU A 161 -44.25 30.01 -15.99
N THR A 162 -44.05 30.69 -17.12
CA THR A 162 -44.80 31.90 -17.50
C THR A 162 -46.22 31.58 -17.93
N ASP A 163 -46.40 30.42 -18.56
CA ASP A 163 -47.69 29.86 -18.95
C ASP A 163 -47.66 28.32 -18.83
N TYR A 164 -48.86 27.75 -18.76
CA TYR A 164 -49.06 26.30 -18.68
C TYR A 164 -49.56 25.74 -20.01
N SER A 165 -49.06 26.28 -21.13
CA SER A 165 -49.31 25.69 -22.45
C SER A 165 -48.59 24.35 -22.57
N GLU A 166 -49.11 23.49 -23.45
CA GLU A 166 -48.53 22.17 -23.69
C GLU A 166 -47.05 22.24 -24.06
N LYS A 167 -46.68 23.19 -24.93
CA LYS A 167 -45.30 23.40 -25.36
C LYS A 167 -44.38 23.82 -24.21
N SER A 168 -44.82 24.75 -23.36
CA SER A 168 -44.05 25.22 -22.20
C SER A 168 -43.83 24.11 -21.18
N ILE A 169 -44.87 23.32 -20.90
CA ILE A 169 -44.81 22.17 -19.99
C ILE A 169 -43.85 21.10 -20.54
N THR A 170 -43.99 20.71 -21.81
CA THR A 170 -43.09 19.73 -22.43
C THR A 170 -41.64 20.20 -22.41
N SER A 171 -41.37 21.45 -22.78
CA SER A 171 -40.00 21.99 -22.79
C SER A 171 -39.36 22.04 -21.39
N LEU A 172 -40.17 22.29 -20.35
CA LEU A 172 -39.71 22.23 -18.97
C LEU A 172 -39.40 20.79 -18.56
N ILE A 173 -40.30 19.85 -18.83
CA ILE A 173 -40.14 18.45 -18.45
C ILE A 173 -38.92 17.84 -19.12
N ASP A 174 -38.73 18.09 -20.42
CA ASP A 174 -37.55 17.65 -21.16
C ASP A 174 -36.27 18.18 -20.50
N ARG A 175 -36.28 19.44 -20.06
CA ARG A 175 -35.15 20.03 -19.32
C ARG A 175 -34.91 19.34 -17.97
N LEU A 176 -35.96 19.12 -17.18
CA LEU A 176 -35.85 18.45 -15.87
C LEU A 176 -35.31 17.02 -16.01
N ILE A 177 -35.77 16.29 -17.03
CA ILE A 177 -35.29 14.94 -17.32
C ILE A 177 -33.82 14.98 -17.79
N ASN A 178 -33.47 15.89 -18.70
CA ASN A 178 -32.10 16.01 -19.20
C ASN A 178 -31.11 16.39 -18.09
N GLU A 179 -31.45 17.37 -17.24
CA GLU A 179 -30.66 17.73 -16.06
C GLU A 179 -30.47 16.51 -15.14
N HIS A 180 -31.53 15.72 -14.93
CA HIS A 180 -31.46 14.50 -14.13
C HIS A 180 -30.56 13.43 -14.75
N GLN A 181 -30.64 13.19 -16.07
CA GLN A 181 -29.76 12.24 -16.77
C GLN A 181 -28.29 12.71 -16.77
N GLN A 182 -28.06 14.01 -16.89
CA GLN A 182 -26.71 14.58 -16.94
C GLN A 182 -25.94 14.35 -15.62
N GLN A 183 -26.62 14.42 -14.47
CA GLN A 183 -25.99 14.16 -13.17
C GLN A 183 -25.30 12.78 -13.12
N PHE A 184 -25.90 11.74 -13.71
CA PHE A 184 -25.29 10.41 -13.76
C PHE A 184 -24.03 10.39 -14.64
N SER A 185 -24.03 11.15 -15.74
CA SER A 185 -22.88 11.26 -16.62
C SER A 185 -21.71 11.95 -15.92
N GLU A 186 -21.99 13.02 -15.17
CA GLU A 186 -20.99 13.74 -14.38
C GLU A 186 -20.40 12.88 -13.26
N GLN A 187 -21.25 12.17 -12.51
CA GLN A 187 -20.81 11.24 -11.46
C GLN A 187 -19.93 10.11 -12.03
N LYS A 188 -20.34 9.52 -13.16
CA LYS A 188 -19.56 8.48 -13.83
C LYS A 188 -18.22 9.01 -14.33
N ASN A 189 -18.19 10.22 -14.90
CA ASN A 189 -16.96 10.84 -15.37
C ASN A 189 -16.00 11.12 -14.22
N GLU A 190 -16.49 11.60 -13.07
CA GLU A 190 -15.66 11.84 -11.89
C GLU A 190 -15.08 10.54 -11.33
N ALA A 191 -15.89 9.48 -11.24
CA ALA A 191 -15.42 8.15 -10.83
C ALA A 191 -14.33 7.60 -11.78
N LEU A 192 -14.54 7.72 -13.09
CA LEU A 192 -13.56 7.31 -14.11
C LEU A 192 -12.27 8.14 -14.05
N LYS A 193 -12.36 9.42 -13.68
CA LYS A 193 -11.19 10.29 -13.52
C LYS A 193 -10.35 9.86 -12.32
N GLN A 194 -10.99 9.57 -11.19
CA GLN A 194 -10.31 9.05 -10.00
C GLN A 194 -9.66 7.69 -10.26
N GLU A 195 -10.34 6.79 -10.98
CA GLU A 195 -9.77 5.50 -11.37
C GLU A 195 -8.56 5.66 -12.30
N ASN A 196 -8.63 6.55 -13.28
CA ASN A 196 -7.50 6.86 -14.16
C ASN A 196 -6.30 7.44 -13.41
N GLU A 197 -6.53 8.33 -12.44
CA GLU A 197 -5.46 8.88 -11.60
C GLU A 197 -4.78 7.79 -10.77
N LEU A 198 -5.56 6.87 -10.18
CA LEU A 198 -5.04 5.73 -9.43
C LEU A 198 -4.24 4.77 -10.32
N LEU A 199 -4.76 4.45 -11.51
CA LEU A 199 -4.07 3.59 -12.47
C LEU A 199 -2.76 4.22 -12.94
N LYS A 200 -2.74 5.54 -13.15
CA LYS A 200 -1.52 6.26 -13.51
C LYS A 200 -0.47 6.17 -12.40
N GLN A 201 -0.84 6.39 -11.14
CA GLN A 201 0.07 6.26 -10.00
C GLN A 201 0.66 4.84 -9.89
N LYS A 202 -0.16 3.80 -10.07
CA LYS A 202 0.32 2.41 -10.07
C LYS A 202 1.28 2.13 -11.22
N ASN A 203 1.01 2.67 -12.40
CA ASN A 203 1.87 2.49 -13.56
C ASN A 203 3.23 3.20 -13.36
N ASP A 204 3.22 4.40 -12.79
CA ASP A 204 4.43 5.15 -12.47
C ASP A 204 5.28 4.40 -11.42
N ALA A 205 4.66 3.83 -10.38
CA ALA A 205 5.35 3.01 -9.39
C ALA A 205 5.96 1.73 -9.98
N LEU A 206 5.22 1.01 -10.83
CA LEU A 206 5.73 -0.17 -11.52
C LEU A 206 6.87 0.17 -12.49
N ALA A 207 6.81 1.34 -13.15
CA ALA A 207 7.88 1.80 -14.02
C ALA A 207 9.18 2.04 -13.23
N GLN A 208 9.08 2.66 -12.04
CA GLN A 208 10.22 2.87 -11.15
C GLN A 208 10.83 1.54 -10.65
N GLU A 209 9.99 0.61 -10.18
CA GLU A 209 10.43 -0.71 -9.74
C GLU A 209 11.14 -1.47 -10.88
N ASN A 210 10.60 -1.40 -12.08
CA ASN A 210 11.20 -2.03 -13.26
C ASN A 210 12.57 -1.41 -13.59
N GLU A 211 12.71 -0.09 -13.49
CA GLU A 211 14.00 0.58 -13.69
C GLU A 211 15.04 0.15 -12.65
N GLU A 212 14.65 0.01 -11.38
CA GLU A 212 15.52 -0.51 -10.31
C GLU A 212 15.93 -1.96 -10.54
N MET A 213 15.00 -2.80 -10.99
CA MET A 213 15.26 -4.19 -11.32
C MET A 213 16.24 -4.31 -12.49
N ILE A 214 16.10 -3.48 -13.53
CA ILE A 214 17.06 -3.42 -14.65
C ILE A 214 18.46 -3.04 -14.14
N LYS A 215 18.57 -2.01 -13.28
CA LYS A 215 19.86 -1.62 -12.67
C LYS A 215 20.46 -2.74 -11.83
N ARG A 216 19.64 -3.49 -11.09
CA ARG A 216 20.09 -4.64 -10.30
C ARG A 216 20.60 -5.78 -11.18
N VAL A 217 19.89 -6.10 -12.26
CA VAL A 217 20.32 -7.12 -13.23
C VAL A 217 21.67 -6.73 -13.82
N HIS A 218 21.85 -5.48 -14.26
CA HIS A 218 23.12 -5.02 -14.80
C HIS A 218 24.28 -5.18 -13.81
N ARG A 219 24.09 -4.81 -12.54
CA ARG A 219 25.11 -4.98 -11.49
C ARG A 219 25.48 -6.45 -11.29
N LEU A 220 24.48 -7.33 -11.23
CA LEU A 220 24.71 -8.77 -11.06
C LEU A 220 25.43 -9.36 -12.29
N GLU A 221 25.12 -8.90 -13.50
CA GLU A 221 25.84 -9.32 -14.71
C GLU A 221 27.32 -8.92 -14.69
N GLU A 222 27.65 -7.73 -14.17
CA GLU A 222 29.03 -7.29 -13.96
C GLU A 222 29.76 -8.12 -12.90
N GLU A 223 29.10 -8.39 -11.76
CA GLU A 223 29.65 -9.22 -10.70
C GLU A 223 29.92 -10.66 -11.18
N VAL A 224 28.99 -11.25 -11.94
CA VAL A 224 29.18 -12.56 -12.55
C VAL A 224 30.37 -12.57 -13.53
N LYS A 225 30.60 -11.48 -14.27
CA LYS A 225 31.80 -11.38 -15.15
C LYS A 225 33.08 -11.34 -14.33
N LEU A 226 33.12 -10.54 -13.27
CA LEU A 226 34.30 -10.43 -12.38
C LEU A 226 34.63 -11.76 -11.71
N LEU A 227 33.63 -12.43 -11.12
CA LEU A 227 33.80 -13.73 -10.49
C LEU A 227 34.28 -14.81 -11.48
N LYS A 228 33.89 -14.72 -12.75
CA LYS A 228 34.43 -15.63 -13.78
C LYS A 228 35.92 -15.41 -14.03
N TYR A 229 36.37 -14.15 -14.08
CA TYR A 229 37.79 -13.84 -14.22
C TYR A 229 38.60 -14.30 -13.01
N GLU A 230 38.14 -13.98 -11.79
CA GLU A 230 38.81 -14.39 -10.55
C GLU A 230 38.89 -15.91 -10.41
N LYS A 231 37.81 -16.62 -10.76
CA LYS A 231 37.81 -18.08 -10.78
C LYS A 231 38.84 -18.64 -11.77
N GLN A 232 38.96 -18.03 -12.95
CA GLN A 232 39.94 -18.47 -13.95
C GLN A 232 41.37 -18.24 -13.47
N GLU A 233 41.66 -17.09 -12.86
CA GLU A 233 42.97 -16.77 -12.28
C GLU A 233 43.34 -17.76 -11.15
N LEU A 234 42.41 -18.06 -10.25
CA LEU A 234 42.58 -19.08 -9.21
C LEU A 234 42.81 -20.49 -9.78
N GLU A 235 42.16 -20.85 -10.89
CA GLU A 235 42.39 -22.13 -11.56
C GLU A 235 43.80 -22.20 -12.18
N GLU A 236 44.30 -21.11 -12.75
CA GLU A 236 45.66 -20.99 -13.28
C GLU A 236 46.72 -21.03 -12.16
N GLU A 237 46.51 -20.29 -11.07
CA GLU A 237 47.38 -20.31 -9.90
C GLU A 237 47.44 -21.71 -9.28
N LYS A 238 46.27 -22.34 -9.07
CA LYS A 238 46.17 -23.71 -8.56
C LYS A 238 46.95 -24.68 -9.45
N LYS A 239 46.82 -24.58 -10.78
CA LYS A 239 47.57 -25.41 -11.72
C LYS A 239 49.08 -25.21 -11.56
N SER A 240 49.55 -23.96 -11.45
CA SER A 240 50.97 -23.67 -11.23
C SER A 240 51.51 -24.27 -9.92
N VAL A 241 50.73 -24.24 -8.84
CA VAL A 241 51.08 -24.85 -7.55
C VAL A 241 51.18 -26.36 -7.66
N TYR A 242 50.24 -27.01 -8.35
CA TYR A 242 50.29 -28.45 -8.60
C TYR A 242 51.50 -28.87 -9.43
N GLU A 243 51.93 -28.06 -10.41
CA GLU A 243 53.11 -28.33 -11.24
C GLU A 243 54.45 -28.09 -10.49
N ASN A 244 54.49 -27.15 -9.54
CA ASN A 244 55.70 -26.82 -8.79
C ASN A 244 55.91 -27.70 -7.56
N LYS A 245 54.83 -28.19 -6.94
CA LYS A 245 54.90 -29.08 -5.77
C LYS A 245 55.80 -30.32 -5.97
N PRO A 246 55.71 -31.10 -7.06
CA PRO A 246 56.60 -32.25 -7.25
C PRO A 246 58.07 -31.84 -7.39
N LYS A 247 58.35 -30.72 -8.05
CA LYS A 247 59.73 -30.20 -8.18
C LYS A 247 60.34 -29.84 -6.82
N GLN A 248 59.55 -29.20 -5.95
CA GLN A 248 59.97 -28.89 -4.59
C GLN A 248 60.15 -30.16 -3.74
N GLU A 249 59.29 -31.17 -3.92
CA GLU A 249 59.43 -32.45 -3.22
C GLU A 249 60.67 -33.23 -3.70
N GLU A 250 60.98 -33.20 -5.01
CA GLU A 250 62.21 -33.76 -5.59
C GLU A 250 63.46 -33.04 -5.08
N GLU A 251 63.47 -31.70 -5.06
CA GLU A 251 64.59 -30.91 -4.53
C GLU A 251 64.80 -31.16 -3.03
N LYS A 252 63.71 -31.25 -2.26
CA LYS A 252 63.77 -31.60 -0.85
C LYS A 252 64.33 -33.01 -0.63
N GLN A 253 63.92 -33.98 -1.44
CA GLN A 253 64.43 -35.35 -1.35
C GLN A 253 65.93 -35.39 -1.69
N PHE A 254 66.34 -34.67 -2.74
CA PHE A 254 67.75 -34.53 -3.11
C PHE A 254 68.59 -33.96 -1.96
N LEU A 255 68.12 -32.89 -1.31
CA LEU A 255 68.81 -32.29 -0.15
C LEU A 255 68.87 -33.23 1.05
N LEU A 256 67.84 -34.05 1.30
CA LEU A 256 67.86 -35.06 2.36
C LEU A 256 68.92 -36.14 2.09
N ASP A 257 68.98 -36.64 0.85
CA ASP A 257 69.98 -37.62 0.44
C ASP A 257 71.41 -37.03 0.54
N GLU A 258 71.59 -35.75 0.22
CA GLU A 258 72.87 -35.05 0.37
C GLU A 258 73.27 -34.87 1.85
N ILE A 259 72.33 -34.52 2.72
CA ILE A 259 72.56 -34.45 4.17
C ILE A 259 72.97 -35.83 4.72
N GLU A 260 72.31 -36.91 4.30
CA GLU A 260 72.64 -38.27 4.72
C GLU A 260 74.06 -38.68 4.29
N ASN A 261 74.44 -38.34 3.05
CA ASN A 261 75.79 -38.56 2.54
C ASN A 261 76.84 -37.77 3.33
N LEU A 262 76.59 -36.50 3.61
CA LEU A 262 77.48 -35.65 4.41
C LEU A 262 77.60 -36.15 5.85
N MET A 263 76.50 -36.58 6.47
CA MET A 263 76.51 -37.19 7.80
C MET A 263 77.35 -38.48 7.83
N SER A 264 77.21 -39.33 6.82
CA SER A 264 77.98 -40.56 6.68
C SER A 264 79.48 -40.28 6.49
N ALA A 265 79.83 -39.28 5.67
CA ALA A 265 81.21 -38.84 5.49
C ALA A 265 81.81 -38.28 6.79
N LEU A 266 81.03 -37.48 7.53
CA LEU A 266 81.43 -36.91 8.81
C LEU A 266 81.61 -37.99 9.89
N ALA A 267 80.77 -39.03 9.90
CA ALA A 267 80.93 -40.18 10.78
C ALA A 267 82.25 -40.94 10.50
N ARG A 268 82.56 -41.21 9.22
CA ARG A 268 83.84 -41.84 8.84
C ARG A 268 85.05 -40.98 9.23
N ALA A 269 84.98 -39.68 8.98
CA ALA A 269 86.04 -38.75 9.37
C ALA A 269 86.24 -38.71 10.90
N LYS A 270 85.15 -38.78 11.68
CA LYS A 270 85.22 -38.92 13.14
C LYS A 270 85.87 -40.23 13.57
N GLU A 271 85.44 -41.36 13.02
CA GLU A 271 86.06 -42.67 13.32
C GLU A 271 87.55 -42.68 12.98
N GLU A 272 87.93 -42.10 11.84
CA GLU A 272 89.33 -42.01 11.43
C GLU A 272 90.14 -41.10 12.36
N HIS A 273 89.58 -39.95 12.75
CA HIS A 273 90.20 -39.08 13.73
C HIS A 273 90.30 -39.76 15.12
N GLU A 274 89.32 -40.55 15.54
CA GLU A 274 89.38 -41.33 16.77
C GLU A 274 90.46 -42.43 16.71
N ARG A 275 90.60 -43.11 15.57
CA ARG A 275 91.72 -44.06 15.34
C ARG A 275 93.07 -43.38 15.42
N GLN A 276 93.24 -42.25 14.72
CA GLN A 276 94.48 -41.46 14.78
C GLN A 276 94.75 -40.97 16.21
N LEU A 277 93.71 -40.56 16.95
CA LEU A 277 93.85 -40.16 18.35
C LEU A 277 94.30 -41.33 19.23
N ALA A 278 93.74 -42.53 19.03
CA ALA A 278 94.12 -43.73 19.75
C ALA A 278 95.56 -44.17 19.43
N GLU A 279 95.96 -44.07 18.16
CA GLU A 279 97.32 -44.36 17.69
C GLU A 279 98.33 -43.37 18.31
N LEU A 280 98.06 -42.06 18.24
CA LEU A 280 98.87 -41.04 18.89
C LEU A 280 98.92 -41.20 20.41
N GLN A 281 97.83 -41.64 21.05
CA GLN A 281 97.83 -41.96 22.48
C GLN A 281 98.69 -43.18 22.79
N SER A 282 98.65 -44.22 21.95
CA SER A 282 99.53 -45.39 22.06
C SER A 282 101.00 -45.00 21.89
N GLU A 283 101.33 -44.25 20.84
CA GLU A 283 102.69 -43.74 20.59
C GLU A 283 103.16 -42.85 21.75
N ARG A 284 102.30 -41.97 22.26
CA ARG A 284 102.61 -41.14 23.42
C ARG A 284 102.86 -42.00 24.67
N ASN A 285 102.12 -43.07 24.87
CA ASN A 285 102.30 -43.99 25.99
C ASN A 285 103.61 -44.78 25.84
N ASP A 286 103.93 -45.27 24.64
CA ASP A 286 105.21 -45.92 24.32
C ASP A 286 106.39 -44.96 24.51
N LEU A 287 106.27 -43.72 24.07
CA LEU A 287 107.26 -42.66 24.28
C LEU A 287 107.40 -42.32 25.76
N LYS A 288 106.31 -42.24 26.52
CA LYS A 288 106.36 -42.05 27.98
C LYS A 288 107.03 -43.24 28.68
N GLN A 289 106.75 -44.47 28.24
CA GLN A 289 107.36 -45.68 28.78
C GLN A 289 108.85 -45.73 28.47
N LYS A 290 109.26 -45.35 27.25
CA LYS A 290 110.67 -45.12 26.88
C LYS A 290 111.33 -44.00 27.70
N VAL A 291 110.64 -42.91 27.98
CA VAL A 291 111.15 -41.83 28.85
C VAL A 291 111.26 -42.29 30.31
N VAL A 292 110.38 -43.17 30.78
CA VAL A 292 110.47 -43.80 32.11
C VAL A 292 111.62 -44.82 32.16
N GLU A 293 111.80 -45.65 31.13
CA GLU A 293 112.95 -46.56 31.01
C GLU A 293 114.29 -45.81 30.92
N LEU A 294 114.33 -44.70 30.17
CA LEU A 294 115.51 -43.83 30.09
C LEU A 294 115.78 -43.07 31.40
N ARG A 295 114.76 -42.87 32.26
CA ARG A 295 114.92 -42.22 33.57
C ARG A 295 115.53 -43.11 34.65
N TYR A 296 115.63 -44.42 34.45
CA TYR A 296 116.28 -45.32 35.40
C TYR A 296 117.80 -45.48 35.21
N MET A 297 118.40 -44.82 34.21
CA MET A 297 119.82 -45.03 33.87
C MET A 297 120.78 -43.87 34.12
N THR A 298 120.35 -42.65 34.51
CA THR A 298 121.31 -41.58 34.86
C THR A 298 120.65 -40.30 35.44
N THR A 299 121.10 -39.87 36.62
CA THR A 299 121.19 -38.45 37.08
C THR A 299 122.62 -37.94 36.78
N PRO A 300 123.03 -36.63 36.91
CA PRO A 300 122.38 -35.42 37.46
C PRO A 300 122.61 -34.03 36.73
N ILE A 301 121.83 -32.98 37.14
CA ILE A 301 122.14 -31.51 37.39
C ILE A 301 122.61 -30.52 36.25
N ILE A 302 121.95 -29.34 36.16
CA ILE A 302 122.43 -27.90 36.02
C ILE A 302 121.75 -26.98 34.94
N ARG A 303 121.25 -25.84 35.44
CA ARG A 303 120.98 -24.43 34.97
C ARG A 303 121.23 -23.94 33.52
N GLY A 304 120.36 -22.98 33.10
CA GLY A 304 120.68 -21.76 32.30
C GLY A 304 119.72 -21.48 31.13
N THR A 305 118.67 -20.64 31.25
CA THR A 305 118.53 -19.18 30.93
C THR A 305 118.28 -18.75 29.46
N LEU A 306 117.23 -17.90 29.29
CA LEU A 306 116.93 -16.90 28.22
C LEU A 306 116.45 -17.45 26.85
N GLY A 307 115.38 -16.98 26.19
CA GLY A 307 114.39 -15.92 26.43
C GLY A 307 113.44 -15.75 25.23
N HIS A 308 112.44 -14.86 25.38
CA HIS A 308 111.62 -14.16 24.36
C HIS A 308 110.41 -14.90 23.75
N ARG A 309 109.19 -14.50 24.15
CA ARG A 309 108.20 -13.65 23.42
C ARG A 309 107.41 -14.46 22.36
N ALA A 310 106.09 -14.41 22.20
CA ALA A 310 105.02 -13.56 22.70
C ALA A 310 103.67 -14.34 22.44
N THR A 311 102.65 -14.25 23.32
CA THR A 311 101.32 -13.60 23.10
C THR A 311 100.51 -14.16 21.89
N VAL A 312 99.22 -14.48 21.90
CA VAL A 312 98.00 -13.94 22.53
C VAL A 312 96.94 -15.05 22.38
N GLY A 313 96.12 -15.35 23.39
CA GLY A 313 94.68 -15.11 23.22
C GLY A 313 93.80 -16.26 23.70
N TYR A 314 93.81 -16.49 25.02
CA TYR A 314 92.71 -17.16 25.71
C TYR A 314 91.69 -16.08 26.06
N HIS A 315 90.45 -16.23 25.60
CA HIS A 315 89.29 -15.60 26.23
C HIS A 315 88.16 -16.63 26.34
N PRO A 316 87.69 -16.93 27.57
CA PRO A 316 86.44 -17.62 27.79
C PRO A 316 85.31 -16.60 27.82
N PHE A 317 84.13 -16.93 27.27
CA PHE A 317 82.88 -16.33 27.71
C PHE A 317 81.77 -17.37 27.64
N PHE A 318 81.39 -17.82 28.83
CA PHE A 318 79.99 -18.10 29.16
C PHE A 318 79.13 -16.90 28.76
N ASN A 319 77.98 -17.15 28.13
CA ASN A 319 76.80 -16.40 28.52
C ASN A 319 75.53 -17.27 28.40
N ALA A 320 74.79 -17.25 29.50
CA ALA A 320 73.46 -17.82 29.66
C ALA A 320 72.39 -16.80 29.25
N GLY A 321 71.15 -17.28 29.06
CA GLY A 321 69.94 -16.48 28.85
C GLY A 321 69.02 -17.21 27.86
N LEU A 322 67.95 -17.92 28.21
CA LEU A 322 66.87 -17.71 29.19
C LEU A 322 65.95 -16.52 28.82
N GLY A 323 64.69 -16.86 28.51
CA GLY A 323 63.53 -15.95 28.41
C GLY A 323 63.35 -15.32 27.02
N ALA A 324 62.17 -15.04 26.48
CA ALA A 324 60.78 -15.06 26.96
C ALA A 324 59.90 -14.98 25.68
N LEU A 325 58.77 -15.68 25.57
CA LEU A 325 57.43 -15.19 25.96
C LEU A 325 57.03 -13.86 25.30
N LEU A 326 56.07 -13.92 24.36
CA LEU A 326 55.04 -12.93 23.97
C LEU A 326 54.23 -13.61 22.85
N LYS A 327 53.06 -14.22 23.07
CA LYS A 327 51.78 -13.71 23.60
C LYS A 327 51.19 -12.55 22.80
N GLU A 328 50.06 -12.88 22.15
CA GLU A 328 48.87 -12.08 21.89
C GLU A 328 48.96 -10.81 21.04
N LYS A 329 48.21 -10.83 19.93
CA LYS A 329 47.31 -9.78 19.44
C LYS A 329 46.56 -10.35 18.23
N SER A 330 45.27 -10.20 18.02
CA SER A 330 44.13 -9.74 18.81
C SER A 330 42.97 -9.96 17.84
N LEU A 331 42.03 -10.85 18.18
CA LEU A 331 40.73 -10.92 17.52
C LEU A 331 39.99 -9.65 17.91
N ASP A 332 39.88 -8.70 16.98
CA ASP A 332 39.00 -7.55 17.14
C ASP A 332 37.55 -8.02 17.01
N SER A 333 36.89 -8.00 18.16
CA SER A 333 35.45 -7.96 18.30
C SER A 333 34.98 -6.52 18.11
N THR A 334 34.18 -6.27 17.07
CA THR A 334 33.03 -5.35 17.09
C THR A 334 32.02 -5.82 16.04
N PRO A 335 30.73 -5.85 16.41
CA PRO A 335 29.83 -4.94 15.72
C PRO A 335 29.10 -4.06 16.73
N GLU A 336 29.28 -2.76 16.53
CA GLU A 336 28.49 -1.72 17.14
C GLU A 336 27.15 -1.57 16.40
N THR A 337 26.11 -1.51 17.23
CA THR A 337 25.01 -0.54 17.19
C THR A 337 23.93 -0.60 16.11
N ASN A 338 22.72 -0.82 16.65
CA ASN A 338 21.55 0.08 16.56
C ASN A 338 20.69 -0.01 15.30
N SER A 339 19.46 -0.52 15.46
CA SER A 339 18.27 0.27 15.85
C SER A 339 17.84 1.22 14.75
N ALA A 340 16.72 0.90 14.09
CA ALA A 340 15.46 1.63 14.25
C ALA A 340 14.52 1.40 13.04
N ASN A 341 13.25 1.22 13.39
CA ASN A 341 12.05 1.73 12.69
C ASN A 341 11.55 1.06 11.38
N HIS A 342 10.34 0.49 11.50
CA HIS A 342 9.10 0.72 10.73
C HIS A 342 9.11 1.74 9.57
N PRO A 343 8.15 1.73 8.61
CA PRO A 343 6.78 1.14 8.60
C PRO A 343 6.52 0.31 7.30
N ASP A 344 5.37 -0.25 6.93
CA ASP A 344 3.92 -0.08 7.19
C ASP A 344 3.23 -1.46 7.28
#